data_AF-A0AAD6UDG0-F1
#
_entry.id   AF-A0AAD6UDG0-F1
#
_cell.length_a   1.000
_cell.length_b   1.000
_cell.length_c   1.000
_cell.angle_alpha   90.00
_cell.angle_beta   90.00
_cell.angle_gamma   90.00
#
_symmetry.space_group_name_H-M   'P 1'
#
loop_
_entity.id
_entity.type
_entity.pdbx_description
1 polymer ?
#
loop_
_entity_poly.entity_id
_entity_poly.type
_entity_poly.pdbx_seq_one_letter_code
_entity_poly.pdbx_strand_id
1 'polypeptide(L)'
;MYSTLETDPADLRSPLSRSLSRSFLSGAAVVVISSRHLRPSPATFIQDLRRGIKVDEYDIVIIGGGTAGCVLAARLSEDPLMNICLLETGESSLSLPLSRIPSAYPQLFGTDHLYNFNTVDQTNAGGFTRYFPKGKMLGGCSSVNAQIFHCGSPSDDVECDSHLILEQ
;
A
#
# COMPACT_ATOMS: atom_id res chain seq x y z
N MET A 1 -29.42 -16.26 -12.67
CA MET A 1 -28.83 -17.53 -13.13
C MET A 1 -27.37 -17.48 -12.70
N TYR A 2 -27.09 -18.04 -11.52
CA TYR A 2 -25.77 -18.04 -10.86
C TYR A 2 -25.00 -19.29 -11.30
N SER A 3 -23.70 -19.16 -11.57
CA SER A 3 -22.79 -20.29 -11.80
C SER A 3 -21.62 -20.16 -10.83
N THR A 4 -21.65 -20.98 -9.79
CA THR A 4 -20.57 -21.22 -8.83
C THR A 4 -19.51 -22.11 -9.46
N LEU A 5 -18.25 -21.67 -9.50
CA LEU A 5 -17.11 -22.55 -9.74
C LEU A 5 -16.62 -23.05 -8.38
N GLU A 6 -16.99 -24.28 -8.03
CA GLU A 6 -16.36 -25.05 -6.96
C GLU A 6 -14.99 -25.52 -7.44
N THR A 7 -13.93 -25.23 -6.69
CA THR A 7 -12.59 -25.78 -6.90
C THR A 7 -12.44 -27.06 -6.06
N ASP A 8 -12.05 -28.13 -6.74
CA ASP A 8 -11.83 -29.50 -6.24
C ASP A 8 -10.80 -29.55 -5.08
N PRO A 9 -11.12 -30.16 -3.91
CA PRO A 9 -10.22 -30.24 -2.75
C PRO A 9 -9.01 -31.18 -2.91
N ALA A 10 -8.79 -31.78 -4.08
CA ALA A 10 -7.65 -32.67 -4.33
C ALA A 10 -6.30 -31.96 -4.63
N ASP A 11 -6.28 -30.65 -4.87
CA ASP A 11 -5.06 -29.92 -5.31
C ASP A 11 -4.12 -29.48 -4.16
N LEU A 12 -4.38 -29.97 -2.94
CA LEU A 12 -3.67 -29.59 -1.70
C LEU A 12 -2.42 -30.44 -1.39
N ARG A 13 -1.84 -31.14 -2.38
CA ARG A 13 -0.66 -32.02 -2.19
C ARG A 13 0.56 -31.61 -3.01
N SER A 14 0.85 -30.32 -3.14
CA SER A 14 2.17 -29.85 -3.57
C SER A 14 3.05 -29.48 -2.35
N PRO A 15 4.36 -29.80 -2.32
CA PRO A 15 5.17 -29.72 -1.09
C PRO A 15 5.61 -28.30 -0.67
N LEU A 16 5.08 -27.23 -1.27
CA LEU A 16 5.53 -25.85 -1.03
C LEU A 16 4.67 -25.12 0.01
N SER A 17 4.15 -25.86 1.00
CA SER A 17 3.54 -25.31 2.21
C SER A 17 4.61 -25.24 3.31
N ARG A 18 5.13 -24.03 3.55
CA ARG A 18 5.86 -23.49 4.73
C ARG A 18 6.48 -22.18 4.25
N SER A 19 6.19 -20.97 4.70
CA SER A 19 5.70 -20.47 5.98
C SER A 19 5.09 -19.09 5.69
N LEU A 20 3.77 -18.96 5.73
CA LEU A 20 3.10 -17.66 5.73
C LEU A 20 2.51 -17.47 7.13
N SER A 21 3.27 -16.82 8.01
CA SER A 21 2.71 -16.30 9.25
C SER A 21 1.72 -15.19 8.89
N ARG A 22 0.42 -15.49 9.02
CA ARG A 22 -0.65 -14.52 8.87
C ARG A 22 -0.67 -13.61 10.10
N SER A 23 -0.14 -12.42 9.95
CA SER A 23 -0.47 -11.29 10.83
C SER A 23 -1.26 -10.29 9.99
N PHE A 24 -2.59 -10.36 10.10
CA PHE A 24 -3.46 -9.30 9.64
C PHE A 24 -3.37 -8.15 10.65
N LEU A 25 -2.63 -7.09 10.31
CA LEU A 25 -2.83 -5.79 10.93
C LEU A 25 -3.16 -4.76 9.86
N SER A 26 -4.19 -3.97 10.16
CA SER A 26 -4.59 -2.78 9.42
C SER A 26 -3.43 -1.79 9.36
N GLY A 27 -2.80 -1.72 8.20
CA GLY A 27 -1.70 -0.82 7.87
C GLY A 27 -1.41 -1.02 6.39
N ALA A 28 -1.09 0.04 5.65
CA ALA A 28 -0.72 -0.10 4.25
C ALA A 28 0.41 -1.14 4.12
N ALA A 29 0.10 -2.30 3.56
CA ALA A 29 1.09 -3.34 3.36
C ALA A 29 2.03 -2.87 2.24
N VAL A 30 3.24 -2.45 2.62
CA VAL A 30 4.32 -2.28 1.64
C VAL A 30 4.76 -3.68 1.26
N VAL A 31 4.18 -4.19 0.18
CA VAL A 31 4.54 -5.49 -0.37
C VAL A 31 5.71 -5.28 -1.32
N VAL A 32 6.93 -5.51 -0.83
CA VAL A 32 8.14 -5.53 -1.67
C VAL A 32 8.25 -6.91 -2.32
N ILE A 33 7.94 -6.99 -3.61
CA ILE A 33 8.17 -8.22 -4.39
C ILE A 33 9.48 -8.03 -5.13
N SER A 34 10.51 -8.81 -4.75
CA SER A 34 11.72 -8.91 -5.55
C SER A 34 11.44 -9.81 -6.77
N SER A 35 11.47 -9.22 -7.96
CA SER A 35 11.20 -9.91 -9.22
C SER A 35 12.29 -10.92 -9.61
N ARG A 36 13.45 -10.93 -8.92
CA ARG A 36 14.60 -11.78 -9.27
C ARG A 36 14.28 -13.28 -9.31
N HIS A 37 13.14 -13.72 -8.76
CA HIS A 37 12.67 -15.11 -8.78
C HIS A 37 11.29 -15.33 -9.42
N LEU A 38 10.61 -14.29 -9.90
CA LEU A 38 9.31 -14.43 -10.60
C LEU A 38 9.55 -14.38 -12.11
N ARG A 39 10.12 -15.44 -12.66
CA ARG A 39 10.14 -15.62 -14.12
C ARG A 39 8.75 -16.10 -14.57
N PRO A 40 8.04 -15.39 -15.45
CA PRO A 40 6.87 -15.97 -16.09
C PRO A 40 7.29 -17.25 -16.82
N SER A 41 6.38 -18.23 -16.89
CA SER A 41 6.65 -19.42 -17.70
C SER A 41 6.96 -18.97 -19.14
N PRO A 42 7.88 -19.64 -19.86
CA PRO A 42 8.21 -19.27 -21.24
C PRO A 42 6.98 -19.16 -22.17
N ALA A 43 5.90 -19.90 -21.87
CA ALA A 43 4.66 -19.85 -22.63
C ALA A 43 3.88 -18.53 -22.45
N THR A 44 3.83 -17.99 -21.24
CA THR A 44 3.14 -16.72 -20.92
C THR A 44 3.88 -15.54 -21.53
N PHE A 45 5.21 -15.53 -21.37
CA PHE A 45 6.07 -14.49 -21.95
C PHE A 45 5.96 -14.42 -23.47
N ILE A 46 5.96 -15.58 -24.17
CA ILE A 46 5.80 -15.63 -25.62
C ILE A 46 4.41 -15.14 -26.07
N GLN A 47 3.34 -15.39 -25.31
CA GLN A 47 2.01 -14.88 -25.61
C GLN A 47 1.92 -13.35 -25.45
N ASP A 48 2.52 -12.81 -24.39
CA ASP A 48 2.52 -11.35 -24.14
C ASP A 48 3.35 -10.60 -25.17
N LEU A 49 4.50 -11.16 -25.58
CA LEU A 49 5.32 -10.64 -26.67
C LEU A 49 4.55 -10.62 -28.01
N ARG A 50 3.79 -11.69 -28.31
CA ARG A 50 2.96 -11.79 -29.53
C ARG A 50 1.78 -10.81 -29.54
N ARG A 51 1.32 -10.38 -28.36
CA ARG A 51 0.27 -9.37 -28.20
C ARG A 51 0.79 -7.93 -28.26
N GLY A 52 2.11 -7.73 -28.43
CA GLY A 52 2.74 -6.41 -28.41
C GLY A 52 2.70 -5.74 -27.04
N ILE A 53 2.47 -6.52 -25.97
CA ILE A 53 2.48 -6.01 -24.60
C ILE A 53 3.94 -5.82 -24.22
N LYS A 54 4.35 -4.56 -24.04
CA LYS A 54 5.67 -4.22 -23.51
C LYS A 54 5.66 -4.50 -22.01
N VAL A 55 6.37 -5.55 -21.60
CA VAL A 55 6.52 -5.91 -20.18
C VAL A 55 7.77 -5.21 -19.67
N ASP A 56 7.60 -4.14 -18.89
CA ASP A 56 8.72 -3.51 -18.21
C ASP A 56 9.04 -4.32 -16.93
N GLU A 57 10.31 -4.69 -16.77
CA GLU A 57 10.81 -5.41 -15.59
C GLU A 57 11.30 -4.41 -14.54
N TYR A 58 10.95 -4.66 -13.27
CA TYR A 58 11.37 -3.85 -12.12
C TYR A 58 11.95 -4.75 -11.05
N ASP A 59 13.02 -4.32 -10.37
CA ASP A 59 13.61 -5.04 -9.24
C ASP A 59 12.70 -4.99 -8.00
N ILE A 60 12.04 -3.84 -7.79
CA ILE A 60 11.14 -3.59 -6.67
C ILE A 60 9.89 -2.89 -7.17
N VAL A 61 8.73 -3.42 -6.78
CA VAL A 61 7.43 -2.75 -6.94
C VAL A 61 6.96 -2.29 -5.56
N ILE A 62 6.67 -1.00 -5.44
CA ILE A 62 6.12 -0.37 -4.24
C ILE A 62 4.64 -0.08 -4.53
N ILE A 63 3.76 -0.63 -3.70
CA ILE A 63 2.31 -0.42 -3.80
C ILE A 63 1.90 0.67 -2.82
N GLY A 64 1.39 1.78 -3.37
CA GLY A 64 0.97 2.96 -2.63
C GLY A 64 2.03 4.06 -2.63
N GLY A 65 1.76 5.14 -3.35
CA GLY A 65 2.53 6.39 -3.37
C GLY A 65 2.20 7.31 -2.21
N GLY A 66 1.98 6.77 -1.01
CA GLY A 66 1.78 7.54 0.21
C GLY A 66 3.07 8.04 0.83
N THR A 67 3.00 8.59 2.06
CA THR A 67 4.15 9.16 2.77
C THR A 67 5.38 8.22 2.81
N ALA A 68 5.19 6.98 3.26
CA ALA A 68 6.29 6.00 3.31
C ALA A 68 6.71 5.51 1.93
N GLY A 69 5.76 5.27 1.03
CA GLY A 69 6.02 4.79 -0.33
C GLY A 69 6.86 5.77 -1.16
N CYS A 70 6.55 7.07 -1.07
CA CYS A 70 7.36 8.11 -1.72
C CYS A 70 8.79 8.17 -1.17
N VAL A 71 8.96 8.06 0.16
CA VAL A 71 10.29 8.05 0.78
C VAL A 71 11.10 6.82 0.34
N LEU A 72 10.48 5.64 0.38
CA LEU A 72 11.11 4.39 -0.06
C LEU A 72 11.49 4.44 -1.54
N ALA A 73 10.58 4.88 -2.41
CA ALA A 73 10.84 5.01 -3.84
C ALA A 73 12.01 5.95 -4.10
N ALA A 74 12.02 7.13 -3.46
CA ALA A 74 13.11 8.10 -3.59
C ALA A 74 14.45 7.49 -3.18
N ARG A 75 14.54 6.89 -1.99
CA ARG A 75 15.79 6.29 -1.47
C ARG A 75 16.29 5.12 -2.29
N LEU A 76 15.41 4.21 -2.68
CA LEU A 76 15.81 3.04 -3.47
C LEU A 76 16.24 3.43 -4.89
N SER A 77 15.64 4.49 -5.46
CA SER A 77 16.02 5.02 -6.78
C SER A 77 17.34 5.78 -6.80
N GLU A 78 17.95 6.08 -5.64
CA GLU A 78 19.30 6.67 -5.58
C GLU A 78 20.36 5.69 -6.11
N ASP A 79 20.11 4.37 -6.05
CA ASP A 79 20.95 3.36 -6.69
C ASP A 79 20.57 3.20 -8.17
N PRO A 80 21.45 3.60 -9.12
CA PRO A 80 21.16 3.52 -10.55
C PRO A 80 21.09 2.07 -11.07
N LEU A 81 21.51 1.08 -10.28
CA LEU A 81 21.42 -0.34 -10.64
C LEU A 81 20.03 -0.94 -10.36
N MET A 82 19.15 -0.20 -9.69
CA MET A 82 17.85 -0.68 -9.24
C MET A 82 16.71 -0.06 -10.06
N ASN A 83 15.85 -0.90 -10.64
CA ASN A 83 14.64 -0.45 -11.32
C ASN A 83 13.46 -0.48 -10.35
N ILE A 84 12.94 0.70 -10.01
CA ILE A 84 11.86 0.84 -9.02
C ILE A 84 10.56 1.24 -9.71
N CYS A 85 9.49 0.50 -9.44
CA CYS A 85 8.12 0.87 -9.83
C CYS A 85 7.35 1.33 -8.60
N LEU A 86 6.74 2.51 -8.65
CA LEU A 86 5.81 3.00 -7.64
C LEU A 86 4.40 3.06 -8.24
N LEU A 87 3.47 2.29 -7.66
CA LEU A 87 2.07 2.27 -8.09
C LEU A 87 1.22 3.08 -7.12
N GLU A 88 0.53 4.10 -7.63
CA GLU A 88 -0.44 4.90 -6.88
C GLU A 88 -1.75 4.98 -7.66
N THR A 89 -2.85 4.82 -6.94
CA THR A 89 -4.22 4.83 -7.45
C THR A 89 -4.78 6.23 -7.72
N GLY A 90 -4.26 7.23 -7.02
CA GLY A 90 -4.67 8.62 -7.17
C GLY A 90 -3.83 9.41 -8.16
N GLU A 91 -4.22 10.67 -8.38
CA GLU A 91 -3.46 11.60 -9.22
C GLU A 91 -2.23 12.17 -8.48
N SER A 92 -1.42 12.97 -9.17
CA SER A 92 -0.33 13.70 -8.52
C SER A 92 -0.88 14.82 -7.63
N SER A 93 -0.41 14.94 -6.38
CA SER A 93 -0.73 16.13 -5.56
C SER A 93 -0.26 17.43 -6.21
N LEU A 94 0.77 17.39 -7.08
CA LEU A 94 1.26 18.57 -7.76
C LEU A 94 0.25 19.17 -8.75
N SER A 95 -0.66 18.34 -9.31
CA SER A 95 -1.74 18.78 -10.20
C SER A 95 -2.97 19.29 -9.46
N LEU A 96 -3.02 19.17 -8.13
CA LEU A 96 -4.17 19.52 -7.30
C LEU A 96 -3.84 20.74 -6.40
N PRO A 97 -4.24 21.97 -6.77
CA PRO A 97 -3.88 23.18 -6.04
C PRO A 97 -4.29 23.16 -4.55
N LEU A 98 -5.43 22.56 -4.23
CA LEU A 98 -5.93 22.46 -2.85
C LEU A 98 -5.03 21.62 -1.94
N SER A 99 -4.27 20.67 -2.49
CA SER A 99 -3.29 19.88 -1.72
C SER A 99 -2.01 20.64 -1.44
N ARG A 100 -1.76 21.73 -2.19
CA ARG A 100 -0.53 22.52 -2.11
C ARG A 100 -0.68 23.77 -1.24
N ILE A 101 -1.91 24.14 -0.90
CA ILE A 101 -2.22 25.25 0.00
C ILE A 101 -2.51 24.66 1.38
N PRO A 102 -1.62 24.84 2.38
CA PRO A 102 -1.76 24.20 3.69
C PRO A 102 -3.11 24.41 4.37
N SER A 103 -3.74 25.58 4.22
CA SER A 103 -5.05 25.87 4.82
C SER A 103 -6.24 25.32 4.04
N ALA A 104 -6.03 24.86 2.80
CA ALA A 104 -7.10 24.39 1.92
C ALA A 104 -7.38 22.89 2.04
N TYR A 105 -6.55 22.13 2.77
CA TYR A 105 -6.73 20.67 2.89
C TYR A 105 -8.13 20.22 3.35
N PRO A 106 -8.88 20.93 4.23
CA PRO A 106 -10.21 20.48 4.62
C PRO A 106 -11.21 20.51 3.47
N GLN A 107 -10.96 21.32 2.44
CA GLN A 107 -11.80 21.42 1.24
C GLN A 107 -11.72 20.16 0.36
N LEU A 108 -10.74 19.28 0.61
CA LEU A 108 -10.63 17.99 -0.07
C LEU A 108 -11.56 16.93 0.53
N PHE A 109 -12.12 17.15 1.72
CA PHE A 109 -13.02 16.20 2.37
C PHE A 109 -14.29 15.99 1.55
N GLY A 110 -14.66 14.72 1.31
CA GLY A 110 -15.82 14.35 0.51
C GLY A 110 -15.60 14.38 -1.01
N THR A 111 -14.41 14.75 -1.48
CA THR A 111 -14.05 14.74 -2.91
C THR A 111 -13.46 13.39 -3.33
N ASP A 112 -13.39 13.13 -4.64
CA ASP A 112 -12.80 11.88 -5.18
C ASP A 112 -11.27 11.79 -5.05
N HIS A 113 -10.63 12.88 -4.60
CA HIS A 113 -9.20 12.93 -4.29
C HIS A 113 -8.84 12.23 -2.97
N LEU A 114 -9.85 11.77 -2.22
CA LEU A 114 -9.70 11.03 -0.98
C LEU A 114 -10.43 9.69 -1.05
N TYR A 115 -9.93 8.72 -0.30
CA TYR A 115 -10.73 7.60 0.16
C TYR A 115 -11.64 8.09 1.29
N ASN A 116 -12.90 8.33 0.96
CA ASN A 116 -13.92 8.83 1.89
C ASN A 116 -14.51 7.70 2.75
N PHE A 117 -13.66 7.01 3.51
CA PHE A 117 -14.12 5.92 4.38
C PHE A 117 -14.99 6.44 5.52
N ASN A 118 -15.90 5.58 5.97
CA ASN A 118 -16.60 5.73 7.24
C ASN A 118 -16.30 4.50 8.08
N THR A 119 -16.16 4.70 9.40
CA THR A 119 -16.18 3.57 10.32
C THR A 119 -17.56 2.91 10.30
N VAL A 120 -17.63 1.64 10.71
CA VAL A 120 -18.90 1.05 11.15
C VAL A 120 -19.41 1.75 12.41
N ASP A 121 -20.66 1.50 12.80
CA ASP A 121 -21.23 2.02 14.04
C ASP A 121 -20.36 1.62 15.24
N GLN A 122 -19.99 2.61 16.04
CA GLN A 122 -19.12 2.42 17.20
C GLN A 122 -19.96 2.41 18.47
N THR A 123 -20.10 1.24 19.10
CA THR A 123 -20.88 1.08 20.35
C THR A 123 -20.44 2.05 21.45
N ASN A 124 -19.13 2.22 21.62
CA ASN A 124 -18.55 3.12 22.63
C ASN A 124 -18.46 4.59 22.19
N ALA A 125 -18.95 4.92 20.99
CA ALA A 125 -19.07 6.30 20.52
C ALA A 125 -20.51 6.63 20.12
N GLY A 126 -21.48 6.17 20.92
CA GLY A 126 -22.90 6.49 20.78
C GLY A 126 -23.60 5.79 19.61
N GLY A 127 -23.03 4.71 19.07
CA GLY A 127 -23.59 3.99 17.93
C GLY A 127 -23.47 4.76 16.61
N PHE A 128 -22.60 5.76 16.53
CA PHE A 128 -22.43 6.57 15.33
C PHE A 128 -21.30 6.05 14.44
N THR A 129 -21.44 6.26 13.14
CA THR A 129 -20.33 6.22 12.18
C THR A 129 -19.46 7.48 12.29
N ARG A 130 -18.20 7.35 11.92
CA ARG A 130 -17.24 8.47 11.87
C ARG A 130 -16.58 8.51 10.50
N TYR A 131 -16.54 9.70 9.93
CA TYR A 131 -15.83 9.97 8.70
C TYR A 131 -14.32 9.87 8.92
N PHE A 132 -13.64 9.06 8.10
CA PHE A 132 -12.24 8.70 8.27
C PHE A 132 -11.47 8.76 6.95
N PRO A 133 -11.28 9.97 6.40
CA PRO A 133 -10.67 10.15 5.09
C PRO A 133 -9.22 9.69 5.05
N LYS A 134 -8.80 9.13 3.91
CA LYS A 134 -7.38 8.87 3.58
C LYS A 134 -7.02 9.51 2.25
N GLY A 135 -5.83 10.10 2.15
CA GLY A 135 -5.34 10.68 0.90
C GLY A 135 -5.29 9.64 -0.23
N LYS A 136 -5.89 9.96 -1.38
CA LYS A 136 -5.87 9.14 -2.61
C LYS A 136 -5.20 9.95 -3.72
N MET A 137 -3.89 10.13 -3.58
CA MET A 137 -3.02 10.88 -4.49
C MET A 137 -1.57 10.56 -4.18
N LEU A 138 -0.64 10.92 -5.07
CA LEU A 138 0.79 10.86 -4.79
C LEU A 138 1.15 11.78 -3.60
N GLY A 139 1.91 11.24 -2.65
CA GLY A 139 2.12 11.77 -1.31
C GLY A 139 1.05 11.36 -0.28
N GLY A 140 -0.05 10.74 -0.70
CA GLY A 140 -1.08 10.15 0.15
C GLY A 140 -1.59 11.09 1.24
N CYS A 141 -1.63 10.63 2.49
CA CYS A 141 -2.13 11.41 3.61
C CYS A 141 -1.26 12.63 3.95
N SER A 142 0.04 12.65 3.63
CA SER A 142 0.87 13.85 3.83
C SER A 142 0.47 15.02 2.93
N SER A 143 -0.15 14.75 1.78
CA SER A 143 -0.65 15.79 0.87
C SER A 143 -1.96 16.44 1.33
N VAL A 144 -2.58 15.91 2.40
CA VAL A 144 -3.91 16.35 2.89
C VAL A 144 -3.97 16.44 4.42
N ASN A 145 -2.82 16.55 5.09
CA ASN A 145 -2.74 16.67 6.54
C ASN A 145 -2.73 18.14 7.00
N ALA A 146 -2.81 18.34 8.31
CA ALA A 146 -2.77 19.66 8.95
C ALA A 146 -1.36 20.28 9.05
N GLN A 147 -0.35 19.71 8.37
CA GLN A 147 1.06 20.14 8.40
C GLN A 147 1.69 20.17 9.81
N ILE A 148 1.12 19.42 10.74
CA ILE A 148 1.65 19.28 12.10
C ILE A 148 2.80 18.29 12.07
N PHE A 149 3.97 18.71 12.55
CA PHE A 149 5.11 17.84 12.78
C PHE A 149 5.23 17.56 14.27
N HIS A 150 5.14 16.29 14.64
CA HIS A 150 5.41 15.81 15.99
C HIS A 150 6.39 14.64 15.90
N CYS A 151 7.37 14.62 16.79
CA CYS A 151 8.11 13.40 17.11
C CYS A 151 7.43 12.72 18.30
N GLY A 152 7.38 11.38 18.30
CA GLY A 152 6.95 10.62 19.45
C GLY A 152 7.86 10.85 20.67
N SER A 153 7.38 10.46 21.85
CA SER A 153 8.23 10.36 23.04
C SER A 153 9.18 9.18 22.87
N PRO A 154 10.43 9.23 23.39
CA PRO A 154 11.31 8.06 23.40
C PRO A 154 10.69 6.82 24.06
N SER A 155 9.74 7.01 24.99
CA SER A 155 8.98 5.92 25.61
C SER A 155 8.08 5.16 24.63
N ASP A 156 7.63 5.82 23.56
CA ASP A 156 6.72 5.25 22.56
C ASP A 156 7.47 4.28 21.63
N ASP A 157 8.77 4.53 21.40
CA ASP A 157 9.62 3.67 20.58
C ASP A 157 9.88 2.31 21.24
N VAL A 158 10.00 2.27 22.57
CA VAL A 158 10.35 1.05 23.33
C VAL A 158 9.23 0.00 23.31
N GLU A 159 7.98 0.42 23.11
CA GLU A 159 6.84 -0.50 23.07
C GLU A 159 6.87 -1.38 21.80
N CYS A 160 7.44 -0.88 20.70
CA CYS A 160 7.59 -1.64 19.45
C CYS A 160 8.63 -2.77 19.52
N ASP A 161 9.67 -2.64 20.37
CA ASP A 161 10.71 -3.67 20.57
C ASP A 161 10.35 -4.67 21.69
N SER A 162 9.40 -4.34 22.57
CA SER A 162 9.09 -5.15 23.75
C SER A 162 8.53 -6.55 23.46
N HIS A 163 7.99 -6.79 22.26
CA HIS A 163 7.55 -8.12 21.80
C HIS A 163 8.68 -9.01 21.24
N LEU A 164 9.92 -8.51 21.13
CA LEU A 164 11.09 -9.29 20.71
C LEU A 164 12.00 -9.72 21.88
N ILE A 165 11.70 -9.31 23.12
CA ILE A 165 12.58 -9.52 24.30
C ILE A 165 12.00 -10.55 25.30
N LEU A 166 10.85 -11.18 25.03
CA LEU A 166 10.27 -12.21 25.91
C LEU A 166 10.57 -13.67 25.52
N GLU A 167 11.56 -13.92 24.66
CA GLU A 167 12.16 -15.25 24.47
C GLU A 167 13.71 -15.20 24.47
N GLN A 168 14.31 -14.81 25.59
CA GLN A 168 15.68 -15.19 25.96
C GLN A 168 15.74 -15.61 27.43
#